data_AF-A0A936EM87-F1
#
_entry.id   AF-A0A936EM87-F1
#
_cell.length_a   1.000
_cell.length_b   1.000
_cell.length_c   1.000
_cell.angle_alpha   90.00
_cell.angle_beta   90.00
_cell.angle_gamma   90.00
#
_symmetry.space_group_name_H-M   'P 1'
#
loop_
_entity.id
_entity.type
_entity.pdbx_description
1 polymer ?
#
loop_
_entity_poly.entity_id
_entity_poly.type
_entity_poly.pdbx_seq_one_letter_code
_entity_poly.pdbx_strand_id
1 'polypeptide(L)'
;MNGRTYYTYSLQQDFTITNPGTYYLPVTYTANEIDNCSHTENYNIEIIVKLPPAADFTFPANNCLRDTVHFIHVPVAGPFTITNYLWNFDDATTQVTIDASKLFTAPGIQNVRYRVYANNGCVGDTTKTLTISPTPTAVIGASTPICASDSVLISDTSAIASGTITSWRYDFGDATTLVRTIKQIFITYASWHLYHQTGYCIKHWLYQRYRLQVCNCICKT
;
A
#
# COMPACT_ATOMS: atom_id res chain seq x y z
N MET A 1 -48.09 -20.46 23.99
CA MET A 1 -48.74 -19.19 24.38
C MET A 1 -50.17 -19.19 23.85
N ASN A 2 -51.15 -18.62 24.58
CA ASN A 2 -52.60 -18.72 24.29
C ASN A 2 -53.16 -20.16 24.24
N GLY A 3 -52.75 -21.03 25.16
CA GLY A 3 -53.21 -22.43 25.20
C GLY A 3 -52.68 -23.34 24.07
N ARG A 4 -51.89 -22.79 23.12
CA ARG A 4 -51.15 -23.58 22.13
C ARG A 4 -49.77 -23.97 22.64
N THR A 5 -49.52 -25.27 22.62
CA THR A 5 -48.20 -25.89 22.84
C THR A 5 -47.37 -25.67 21.58
N TYR A 6 -46.16 -25.13 21.74
CA TYR A 6 -45.18 -25.01 20.67
C TYR A 6 -44.03 -25.94 21.00
N TYR A 7 -43.69 -26.85 20.09
CA TYR A 7 -42.52 -27.70 20.23
C TYR A 7 -41.31 -26.94 19.72
N THR A 8 -40.33 -26.70 20.60
CA THR A 8 -39.03 -26.16 20.22
C THR A 8 -38.11 -27.31 19.86
N TYR A 9 -37.75 -27.44 18.58
CA TYR A 9 -36.71 -28.37 18.14
C TYR A 9 -35.35 -27.66 18.22
N SER A 10 -34.46 -28.17 19.06
CA SER A 10 -33.05 -27.79 19.05
C SER A 10 -32.30 -28.81 18.18
N LEU A 11 -31.59 -28.35 17.16
CA LEU A 11 -30.70 -29.21 16.40
C LEU A 11 -29.67 -29.85 17.35
N GLN A 12 -29.45 -31.16 17.20
CA GLN A 12 -28.54 -31.93 18.07
C GLN A 12 -27.06 -31.73 17.70
N GLN A 13 -26.77 -31.25 16.49
CA GLN A 13 -25.43 -30.86 16.08
C GLN A 13 -25.47 -29.64 15.18
N ASP A 14 -24.35 -28.93 15.15
CA ASP A 14 -24.08 -27.95 14.11
C ASP A 14 -23.89 -28.65 12.76
N PHE A 15 -24.41 -28.04 11.69
CA PHE A 15 -24.12 -28.44 10.32
C PHE A 15 -23.46 -27.26 9.60
N THR A 16 -22.46 -27.55 8.76
CA THR A 16 -21.73 -26.53 8.00
C THR A 16 -22.03 -26.71 6.52
N ILE A 17 -22.46 -25.63 5.85
CA ILE A 17 -22.62 -25.59 4.41
C ILE A 17 -21.48 -24.78 3.81
N THR A 18 -20.61 -25.42 3.03
CA THR A 18 -19.40 -24.79 2.51
C THR A 18 -19.56 -24.22 1.11
N ASN A 19 -20.55 -24.68 0.36
CA ASN A 19 -20.77 -24.28 -1.03
C ASN A 19 -21.95 -23.33 -1.15
N PRO A 20 -21.90 -22.34 -2.06
CA PRO A 20 -23.05 -21.52 -2.35
C PRO A 20 -24.15 -22.37 -2.98
N GLY A 21 -25.41 -22.03 -2.67
CA GLY A 21 -26.56 -22.73 -3.18
C GLY A 21 -27.79 -22.52 -2.33
N THR A 22 -28.92 -23.00 -2.84
CA THR A 22 -30.16 -23.12 -2.07
C THR A 22 -30.25 -24.53 -1.51
N TYR A 23 -30.35 -24.63 -0.19
CA TYR A 23 -30.49 -25.86 0.56
C TYR A 23 -31.87 -25.89 1.20
N TYR A 24 -32.42 -27.09 1.35
CA TYR A 24 -33.69 -27.29 2.05
C TYR A 24 -33.43 -28.19 3.24
N LEU A 25 -33.78 -27.71 4.43
CA LEU A 25 -33.80 -28.51 5.64
C LEU A 25 -35.22 -29.06 5.81
N PRO A 26 -35.46 -30.35 5.50
CA PRO A 26 -36.75 -30.96 5.73
C PRO A 26 -36.99 -31.13 7.23
N VAL A 27 -38.13 -30.66 7.70
CA VAL A 27 -38.63 -30.79 9.06
C VAL A 27 -39.90 -31.61 9.00
N THR A 28 -39.89 -32.77 9.65
CA THR A 28 -41.08 -33.59 9.85
C THR A 28 -41.56 -33.37 11.27
N TYR A 29 -42.84 -33.03 11.45
CA TYR A 29 -43.45 -32.87 12.77
C TYR A 29 -44.77 -33.62 12.86
N THR A 30 -45.06 -34.12 14.05
CA THR A 30 -46.25 -34.93 14.34
C THR A 30 -47.06 -34.27 15.45
N ALA A 31 -48.37 -34.12 15.26
CA ALA A 31 -49.28 -33.53 16.24
C ALA A 31 -50.69 -34.09 16.06
N ASN A 32 -51.42 -34.30 17.17
CA ASN A 32 -52.75 -34.92 17.18
C ASN A 32 -53.79 -34.11 16.42
N GLU A 33 -53.55 -32.81 16.23
CA GLU A 33 -54.42 -31.88 15.51
C GLU A 33 -54.22 -31.93 13.99
N ILE A 34 -53.20 -32.65 13.50
CA ILE A 34 -52.93 -32.80 12.07
C ILE A 34 -53.91 -33.85 11.50
N ASP A 35 -54.81 -33.40 10.63
CA ASP A 35 -55.88 -34.20 10.03
C ASP A 35 -55.38 -35.07 8.88
N ASN A 36 -54.43 -35.97 9.17
CA ASN A 36 -54.03 -37.04 8.27
C ASN A 36 -53.78 -38.35 9.05
N CYS A 37 -53.82 -39.49 8.37
CA CYS A 37 -53.73 -40.81 9.02
C CYS A 37 -52.47 -41.01 9.88
N SER A 38 -51.38 -40.30 9.55
CA SER A 38 -50.10 -40.35 10.27
C SER A 38 -49.93 -39.25 11.32
N HIS A 39 -50.89 -38.33 11.44
CA HIS A 39 -50.79 -37.10 12.24
C HIS A 39 -49.47 -36.34 12.01
N THR A 40 -48.91 -36.41 10.80
CA THR A 40 -47.54 -35.97 10.49
C THR A 40 -47.50 -35.09 9.25
N GLU A 41 -46.79 -33.97 9.31
CA GLU A 41 -46.57 -33.06 8.17
C GLU A 41 -45.07 -32.80 7.95
N ASN A 42 -44.74 -32.38 6.73
CA ASN A 42 -43.39 -32.00 6.34
C ASN A 42 -43.35 -30.51 5.97
N TYR A 43 -42.29 -29.83 6.40
CA TYR A 43 -42.00 -28.45 6.04
C TYR A 43 -40.53 -28.31 5.66
N ASN A 44 -40.24 -27.62 4.56
CA ASN A 44 -38.86 -27.37 4.15
C ASN A 44 -38.46 -25.96 4.54
N ILE A 45 -37.45 -25.83 5.40
CA ILE A 45 -36.81 -24.53 5.67
C ILE A 45 -35.81 -24.29 4.54
N GLU A 46 -36.01 -23.22 3.77
CA GLU A 46 -35.08 -22.79 2.73
C GLU A 46 -33.88 -22.06 3.35
N ILE A 47 -32.67 -22.48 2.98
CA ILE A 47 -31.40 -21.90 3.42
C ILE A 47 -30.63 -21.48 2.17
N ILE A 48 -30.42 -20.17 2.00
CA ILE A 48 -29.68 -19.62 0.86
C ILE A 48 -28.27 -19.27 1.30
N VAL A 49 -27.28 -20.01 0.77
CA VAL A 49 -25.86 -19.75 0.98
C VAL A 49 -25.30 -19.03 -0.24
N LYS A 50 -24.70 -17.86 -0.03
CA LYS A 50 -24.12 -17.02 -1.08
C LYS A 50 -22.59 -17.01 -0.94
N LEU A 51 -21.87 -16.86 -2.06
CA LEU A 51 -20.42 -16.64 -2.03
C LEU A 51 -20.08 -15.40 -1.21
N PRO A 52 -18.93 -15.32 -0.53
CA PRO A 52 -18.53 -14.08 0.13
C PRO A 52 -18.34 -12.94 -0.89
N PRO A 53 -18.40 -11.67 -0.44
CA PRO A 53 -18.13 -10.55 -1.33
C PRO A 53 -16.70 -10.64 -1.90
N ALA A 54 -16.53 -10.42 -3.21
CA ALA A 54 -15.22 -10.44 -3.85
C ALA A 54 -14.49 -9.11 -3.61
N ALA A 55 -13.73 -9.02 -2.52
CA ALA A 55 -12.87 -7.86 -2.25
C ALA A 55 -11.71 -7.83 -3.26
N ASP A 56 -11.44 -6.68 -3.87
CA ASP A 56 -10.23 -6.50 -4.69
C ASP A 56 -9.82 -5.02 -4.70
N PHE A 57 -8.58 -4.75 -5.12
CA PHE A 57 -8.01 -3.41 -5.20
C PHE A 57 -6.85 -3.30 -6.19
N THR A 58 -6.51 -2.08 -6.61
CA THR A 58 -5.37 -1.78 -7.47
C THR A 58 -4.39 -0.82 -6.79
N PHE A 59 -3.14 -0.81 -7.24
CA PHE A 59 -2.09 0.09 -6.79
C PHE A 59 -1.06 0.29 -7.92
N PRO A 60 -0.25 1.37 -7.90
CA PRO A 60 0.77 1.61 -8.92
C PRO A 60 1.79 0.47 -9.00
N ALA A 61 2.26 0.15 -10.21
CA ALA A 61 3.26 -0.90 -10.42
C ALA A 61 4.63 -0.56 -9.80
N ASN A 62 4.98 0.73 -9.77
CA ASN A 62 6.26 1.22 -9.27
C ASN A 62 6.05 2.03 -7.98
N ASN A 63 6.69 1.63 -6.89
CA ASN A 63 6.53 2.24 -5.57
C ASN A 63 7.90 2.51 -4.93
N CYS A 64 8.08 3.68 -4.33
CA CYS A 64 9.32 4.11 -3.69
C CYS A 64 9.13 4.37 -2.19
N LEU A 65 10.18 4.16 -1.40
CA LEU A 65 10.19 4.31 0.06
C LEU A 65 9.78 5.71 0.59
N ARG A 66 9.76 6.75 -0.25
CA ARG A 66 9.41 8.11 0.15
C ARG A 66 8.13 8.63 -0.51
N ASP A 67 7.49 7.78 -1.31
CA ASP A 67 6.26 8.13 -2.00
C ASP A 67 5.08 7.46 -1.30
N THR A 68 3.97 8.18 -1.22
CA THR A 68 2.72 7.61 -0.71
C THR A 68 2.14 6.70 -1.78
N VAL A 69 1.91 5.43 -1.43
CA VAL A 69 1.20 4.47 -2.28
C VAL A 69 -0.30 4.69 -2.08
N HIS A 70 -1.03 4.84 -3.18
CA HIS A 70 -2.48 4.95 -3.19
C HIS A 70 -3.10 3.62 -3.63
N PHE A 71 -3.99 3.08 -2.81
CA PHE A 71 -4.72 1.84 -3.06
C PHE A 71 -6.17 2.19 -3.40
N ILE A 72 -6.62 1.76 -4.57
CA ILE A 72 -7.97 2.04 -5.08
C ILE A 72 -8.77 0.75 -5.04
N HIS A 73 -9.88 0.73 -4.32
CA HIS A 73 -10.77 -0.43 -4.28
C HIS A 73 -11.34 -0.74 -5.66
N VAL A 74 -11.61 -2.02 -5.89
CA VAL A 74 -12.47 -2.46 -6.98
C VAL A 74 -13.89 -2.60 -6.42
N PRO A 75 -14.91 -2.03 -7.07
CA PRO A 75 -16.29 -2.17 -6.63
C PRO A 75 -16.68 -3.65 -6.50
N VAL A 76 -17.23 -4.00 -5.35
CA VAL A 76 -17.65 -5.36 -5.07
C VAL A 76 -18.97 -5.64 -5.78
N ALA A 77 -18.94 -6.52 -6.77
CA ALA A 77 -20.15 -7.01 -7.42
C ALA A 77 -20.82 -8.10 -6.58
N GLY A 78 -22.15 -8.19 -6.65
CA GLY A 78 -22.91 -9.29 -6.05
C GLY A 78 -24.08 -8.83 -5.19
N PRO A 79 -24.70 -9.75 -4.45
CA PRO A 79 -25.97 -9.53 -3.76
C PRO A 79 -25.84 -8.85 -2.39
N PHE A 80 -24.63 -8.43 -1.99
CA PHE A 80 -24.37 -7.87 -0.67
C PHE A 80 -24.32 -6.35 -0.69
N THR A 81 -24.88 -5.74 0.34
CA THR A 81 -24.61 -4.33 0.65
C THR A 81 -23.39 -4.28 1.55
N ILE A 82 -22.30 -3.71 1.07
CA ILE A 82 -21.07 -3.51 1.85
C ILE A 82 -21.29 -2.35 2.82
N THR A 83 -20.99 -2.58 4.10
CA THR A 83 -21.20 -1.62 5.19
C THR A 83 -19.90 -1.14 5.82
N ASN A 84 -18.81 -1.89 5.67
CA ASN A 84 -17.51 -1.50 6.22
C ASN A 84 -16.33 -2.05 5.42
N TYR A 85 -15.17 -1.41 5.60
CA TYR A 85 -13.93 -1.66 4.88
C TYR A 85 -12.77 -1.66 5.87
N LEU A 86 -11.76 -2.50 5.63
CA LEU A 86 -10.57 -2.53 6.48
C LEU A 86 -9.32 -2.89 5.68
N TRP A 87 -8.34 -2.01 5.74
CA TRP A 87 -7.00 -2.22 5.25
C TRP A 87 -6.09 -2.64 6.40
N ASN A 88 -5.26 -3.66 6.18
CA ASN A 88 -4.21 -4.10 7.08
C ASN A 88 -2.87 -4.10 6.34
N PHE A 89 -1.88 -3.49 6.97
CA PHE A 89 -0.51 -3.44 6.48
C PHE A 89 0.40 -4.31 7.37
N ASP A 90 1.53 -4.77 6.82
CA ASP A 90 2.49 -5.62 7.55
C ASP A 90 3.10 -4.95 8.80
N ASP A 91 3.06 -3.62 8.89
CA ASP A 91 3.50 -2.85 10.06
C ASP A 91 2.42 -2.72 11.16
N ALA A 92 1.37 -3.55 11.08
CA ALA A 92 0.20 -3.57 11.98
C ALA A 92 -0.67 -2.30 11.95
N THR A 93 -0.39 -1.32 11.09
CA THR A 93 -1.29 -0.18 10.91
C THR A 93 -2.54 -0.59 10.12
N THR A 94 -3.63 0.16 10.31
CA THR A 94 -4.92 -0.12 9.68
C THR A 94 -5.62 1.14 9.21
N GLN A 95 -6.46 1.03 8.18
CA GLN A 95 -7.34 2.12 7.72
C GLN A 95 -8.76 1.60 7.48
N VAL A 96 -9.76 2.36 7.93
CA VAL A 96 -11.19 2.03 7.81
C VAL A 96 -11.82 2.97 6.79
N THR A 97 -11.47 2.75 5.54
CA THR A 97 -11.81 3.62 4.40
C THR A 97 -12.02 2.75 3.17
N ILE A 98 -12.78 3.28 2.20
CA ILE A 98 -13.01 2.62 0.91
C ILE A 98 -11.67 2.47 0.17
N ASP A 99 -11.00 3.59 -0.10
CA ASP A 99 -9.64 3.65 -0.64
C ASP A 99 -8.63 3.93 0.49
N ALA A 100 -7.37 3.56 0.28
CA ALA A 100 -6.31 3.77 1.28
C ALA A 100 -5.09 4.48 0.70
N SER A 101 -4.32 5.09 1.58
CA SER A 101 -3.02 5.68 1.23
C SER A 101 -1.99 5.39 2.30
N LYS A 102 -0.81 4.90 1.93
CA LYS A 102 0.22 4.47 2.88
C LYS A 102 1.60 4.95 2.45
N LEU A 103 2.30 5.61 3.38
CA LEU A 103 3.74 5.85 3.29
C LEU A 103 4.46 4.71 4.02
N PHE A 104 5.30 3.97 3.29
CA PHE A 104 6.10 2.87 3.85
C PHE A 104 7.42 3.40 4.42
N THR A 105 7.87 2.84 5.54
CA THR A 105 9.10 3.27 6.23
C THR A 105 10.29 2.34 5.97
N ALA A 106 10.04 1.14 5.42
CA ALA A 106 11.07 0.17 5.04
C ALA A 106 10.89 -0.29 3.58
N PRO A 107 11.99 -0.42 2.82
CA PRO A 107 11.94 -0.98 1.47
C PRO A 107 11.74 -2.50 1.53
N GLY A 108 11.40 -3.08 0.39
CA GLY A 108 11.22 -4.52 0.24
C GLY A 108 9.78 -4.92 -0.08
N ILE A 109 9.50 -6.20 0.08
CA ILE A 109 8.20 -6.81 -0.16
C ILE A 109 7.26 -6.42 0.98
N GLN A 110 6.06 -5.97 0.64
CA GLN A 110 4.99 -5.60 1.57
C GLN A 110 3.71 -6.33 1.16
N ASN A 111 2.98 -6.87 2.12
CA ASN A 111 1.65 -7.42 1.92
C ASN A 111 0.60 -6.43 2.42
N VAL A 112 -0.46 -6.27 1.63
CA VAL A 112 -1.59 -5.41 1.94
C VAL A 112 -2.84 -6.25 1.84
N ARG A 113 -3.55 -6.37 2.96
CA ARG A 113 -4.82 -7.08 3.04
C ARG A 113 -5.96 -6.08 3.06
N TYR A 114 -6.91 -6.27 2.16
CA TYR A 114 -8.14 -5.51 2.08
C TYR A 114 -9.33 -6.40 2.40
N ARG A 115 -10.16 -5.96 3.34
CA ARG A 115 -11.36 -6.65 3.80
C ARG A 115 -12.59 -5.78 3.59
N VAL A 116 -13.67 -6.42 3.20
CA VAL A 116 -15.00 -5.81 3.09
C VAL A 116 -15.98 -6.59 3.95
N TYR A 117 -16.89 -5.87 4.60
CA TYR A 117 -17.90 -6.42 5.49
C TYR A 117 -19.27 -6.11 4.91
N ALA A 118 -20.09 -7.14 4.72
CA ALA A 118 -21.47 -7.01 4.29
C ALA A 118 -22.41 -6.81 5.48
N ASN A 119 -23.58 -6.21 5.21
CA ASN A 119 -24.64 -5.98 6.20
C ASN A 119 -25.14 -7.26 6.91
N ASN A 120 -25.02 -8.42 6.26
CA ASN A 120 -25.40 -9.72 6.82
C ASN A 120 -24.25 -10.42 7.58
N GLY A 121 -23.11 -9.75 7.77
CA GLY A 121 -21.95 -10.29 8.47
C GLY A 121 -20.97 -11.09 7.60
N CYS A 122 -21.26 -11.31 6.31
CA CYS A 122 -20.29 -11.94 5.41
C CYS A 122 -19.05 -11.06 5.23
N VAL A 123 -17.88 -11.69 5.24
CA VAL A 123 -16.58 -11.01 5.06
C VAL A 123 -15.95 -11.51 3.77
N GLY A 124 -15.50 -10.57 2.95
CA GLY A 124 -14.67 -10.82 1.78
C GLY A 124 -13.29 -10.25 2.00
N ASP A 125 -12.24 -10.93 1.52
CA ASP A 125 -10.88 -10.42 1.65
C ASP A 125 -9.96 -10.81 0.50
N THR A 126 -8.98 -9.95 0.25
CA THR A 126 -7.90 -10.18 -0.70
C THR A 126 -6.60 -9.65 -0.11
N THR A 127 -5.49 -10.36 -0.38
CA THR A 127 -4.15 -9.89 -0.07
C THR A 127 -3.37 -9.73 -1.37
N LYS A 128 -2.76 -8.56 -1.57
CA LYS A 128 -1.81 -8.34 -2.67
C LYS A 128 -0.45 -7.95 -2.12
N THR A 129 0.57 -8.33 -2.88
CA THR A 129 1.96 -8.05 -2.56
C THR A 129 2.48 -6.96 -3.48
N LEU A 130 3.17 -5.98 -2.91
CA LEU A 130 3.88 -4.93 -3.64
C LEU A 130 5.33 -4.83 -3.19
N THR A 131 6.18 -4.27 -4.04
CA THR A 131 7.61 -4.04 -3.73
C THR A 131 7.87 -2.54 -3.60
N ILE A 132 8.42 -2.14 -2.46
CA ILE A 132 8.85 -0.77 -2.18
C ILE A 132 10.35 -0.64 -2.47
N SER A 133 10.69 0.14 -3.48
CA SER A 133 12.09 0.39 -3.86
C SER A 133 12.77 1.30 -2.84
N PRO A 134 14.03 1.00 -2.44
CA PRO A 134 14.79 1.88 -1.55
C PRO A 134 15.10 3.22 -2.22
N THR A 135 15.49 4.20 -1.41
CA THR A 135 16.01 5.47 -1.94
C THR A 135 17.53 5.43 -1.99
N PRO A 136 18.16 6.01 -3.03
CA PRO A 136 19.60 6.16 -3.08
C PRO A 136 20.07 7.11 -2.00
N THR A 137 21.22 6.80 -1.39
CA THR A 137 21.92 7.68 -0.46
C THR A 137 23.07 8.34 -1.21
N ALA A 138 23.00 9.67 -1.33
CA ALA A 138 24.05 10.46 -1.95
C ALA A 138 25.20 10.67 -0.95
N VAL A 139 26.41 10.25 -1.31
CA VAL A 139 27.62 10.46 -0.51
C VAL A 139 28.69 11.04 -1.43
N ILE A 140 28.89 12.35 -1.34
CA ILE A 140 29.80 13.10 -2.21
C ILE A 140 30.86 13.77 -1.34
N GLY A 141 32.13 13.61 -1.75
CA GLY A 141 33.27 14.31 -1.17
C GLY A 141 33.90 15.26 -2.17
N ALA A 142 34.64 16.23 -1.65
CA ALA A 142 35.47 17.14 -2.42
C ALA A 142 36.88 17.21 -1.79
N SER A 143 37.92 17.27 -2.61
CA SER A 143 39.27 17.56 -2.12
C SER A 143 39.27 18.96 -1.51
N THR A 144 39.54 19.07 -0.21
CA THR A 144 39.61 20.34 0.52
C THR A 144 40.73 20.28 1.57
N PRO A 145 41.33 21.43 1.95
CA PRO A 145 41.15 22.77 1.37
C PRO A 145 41.78 22.89 -0.04
N ILE A 146 41.33 23.87 -0.82
CA ILE A 146 41.81 24.19 -2.18
C ILE A 146 42.18 25.67 -2.26
N CYS A 147 43.14 26.02 -3.11
CA CYS A 147 43.45 27.42 -3.41
C CYS A 147 42.44 28.00 -4.40
N ALA A 148 42.43 29.34 -4.50
CA ALA A 148 41.71 30.01 -5.57
C ALA A 148 42.21 29.51 -6.94
N SER A 149 41.26 29.21 -7.84
CA SER A 149 41.53 28.67 -9.19
C SER A 149 42.11 27.25 -9.22
N ASP A 150 42.24 26.56 -8.08
CA ASP A 150 42.56 25.14 -8.07
C ASP A 150 41.39 24.34 -8.62
N SER A 151 41.75 23.25 -9.29
CA SER A 151 40.78 22.24 -9.68
C SER A 151 40.35 21.41 -8.46
N VAL A 152 39.05 21.10 -8.37
CA VAL A 152 38.45 20.32 -7.28
C VAL A 152 38.22 18.91 -7.74
N LEU A 153 38.76 17.94 -7.01
CA LEU A 153 38.43 16.53 -7.18
C LEU A 153 37.11 16.24 -6.46
N ILE A 154 36.11 15.80 -7.21
CA ILE A 154 34.85 15.30 -6.66
C ILE A 154 34.90 13.78 -6.58
N SER A 155 34.72 13.24 -5.38
CA SER A 155 34.55 11.81 -5.15
C SER A 155 33.09 11.50 -4.88
N ASP A 156 32.61 10.40 -5.48
CA ASP A 156 31.24 9.94 -5.30
C ASP A 156 31.26 8.50 -4.78
N THR A 157 30.75 8.30 -3.57
CA THR A 157 30.53 6.98 -2.96
C THR A 157 29.06 6.68 -2.75
N SER A 158 28.16 7.43 -3.40
CA SER A 158 26.71 7.22 -3.38
C SER A 158 26.34 5.77 -3.70
N ALA A 159 25.32 5.27 -3.01
CA ALA A 159 24.89 3.89 -3.08
C ALA A 159 23.38 3.77 -2.93
N ILE A 160 22.82 2.68 -3.44
CA ILE A 160 21.43 2.28 -3.22
C ILE A 160 21.42 0.85 -2.73
N ALA A 161 20.53 0.52 -1.78
CA ALA A 161 20.50 -0.81 -1.17
C ALA A 161 20.16 -1.92 -2.18
N SER A 162 19.32 -1.61 -3.17
CA SER A 162 19.01 -2.49 -4.31
C SER A 162 18.63 -1.66 -5.53
N GLY A 163 18.92 -2.19 -6.73
CA GLY A 163 18.80 -1.46 -7.99
C GLY A 163 20.09 -0.75 -8.41
N THR A 164 19.99 0.13 -9.41
CA THR A 164 21.14 0.84 -9.99
C THR A 164 20.83 2.32 -10.06
N ILE A 165 21.75 3.16 -9.58
CA ILE A 165 21.69 4.61 -9.83
C ILE A 165 22.10 4.83 -11.30
N THR A 166 21.24 5.46 -12.09
CA THR A 166 21.45 5.65 -13.54
C THR A 166 21.79 7.09 -13.92
N SER A 167 21.64 8.04 -13.00
CA SER A 167 21.89 9.44 -13.25
C SER A 167 22.31 10.17 -11.98
N TRP A 168 23.30 11.05 -12.13
CA TRP A 168 23.79 11.95 -11.11
C TRP A 168 23.76 13.37 -11.67
N ARG A 169 23.00 14.26 -11.03
CA ARG A 169 22.95 15.69 -11.36
C ARG A 169 23.71 16.47 -10.31
N TYR A 170 24.89 16.98 -10.65
CA TYR A 170 25.67 17.87 -9.79
C TYR A 170 25.25 19.31 -10.05
N ASP A 171 24.92 20.03 -8.98
CA ASP A 171 24.68 21.47 -9.00
C ASP A 171 25.81 22.16 -8.24
N PHE A 172 26.53 23.05 -8.92
CA PHE A 172 27.71 23.71 -8.34
C PHE A 172 27.36 25.02 -7.63
N GLY A 173 26.10 25.43 -7.62
CA GLY A 173 25.62 26.65 -6.95
C GLY A 173 25.91 27.95 -7.72
N ASP A 174 26.50 27.86 -8.90
CA ASP A 174 26.85 28.97 -9.80
C ASP A 174 25.97 28.99 -11.07
N ALA A 175 24.79 28.36 -10.99
CA ALA A 175 23.88 28.06 -12.08
C ALA A 175 24.43 27.06 -13.14
N THR A 176 25.64 26.53 -12.98
CA THR A 176 26.12 25.41 -13.79
C THR A 176 25.70 24.08 -13.17
N THR A 177 25.33 23.14 -14.03
CA THR A 177 24.99 21.78 -13.62
C THR A 177 25.64 20.76 -14.54
N LEU A 178 25.97 19.61 -13.99
CA LEU A 178 26.55 18.49 -14.73
C LEU A 178 25.70 17.25 -14.50
N VAL A 179 25.31 16.58 -15.58
CA VAL A 179 24.63 15.28 -15.50
C VAL A 179 25.59 14.20 -15.96
N ARG A 180 25.73 13.15 -15.17
CA ARG A 180 26.47 11.93 -15.53
C ARG A 180 25.56 10.71 -15.46
N THR A 181 25.81 9.75 -16.33
CA THR A 181 25.10 8.46 -16.39
C THR A 181 25.91 7.30 -15.83
N ILE A 182 27.16 7.56 -15.47
CA ILE A 182 28.06 6.61 -14.83
C ILE A 182 28.65 7.24 -13.58
N LYS A 183 28.84 6.42 -12.54
CA LYS A 183 29.58 6.81 -11.34
C LYS A 183 31.04 7.02 -11.73
N GLN A 184 31.52 8.25 -11.60
CA GLN A 184 32.88 8.60 -12.00
C GLN A 184 33.45 9.65 -11.06
N ILE A 185 34.71 9.49 -10.69
CA ILE A 185 35.51 10.56 -10.09
C ILE A 185 35.86 11.55 -11.19
N PHE A 186 35.63 12.84 -10.96
CA PHE A 186 35.95 13.87 -11.96
C PHE A 186 36.49 15.13 -11.30
N ILE A 187 37.20 15.90 -12.12
CA ILE A 187 37.79 17.18 -11.75
C ILE A 187 36.89 18.28 -12.30
N THR A 188 36.65 19.32 -11.50
CA THR A 188 35.97 20.54 -11.93
C THR A 188 36.78 21.76 -11.54
N TYR A 189 36.52 22.90 -12.18
CA TYR A 189 37.16 24.16 -11.83
C TYR A 189 36.21 24.96 -10.96
N ALA A 190 36.72 25.57 -9.89
CA ALA A 190 35.97 26.57 -9.15
C ALA A 190 35.76 27.79 -10.07
N SER A 191 34.52 28.09 -10.44
CA SER A 191 34.19 29.32 -11.15
C SER A 191 34.05 30.46 -10.13
N TRP A 192 34.55 31.64 -10.46
CA TRP A 192 34.35 32.84 -9.65
C TRP A 192 32.99 33.46 -9.93
N HIS A 193 32.31 33.94 -8.87
CA HIS A 193 31.36 35.04 -9.00
C HIS A 193 31.82 36.19 -8.10
N LEU A 194 32.21 37.31 -8.73
CA LEU A 194 32.27 38.62 -8.09
C LEU A 194 30.83 39.04 -7.80
N TYR A 195 30.36 38.85 -6.56
CA TYR A 195 29.22 39.63 -6.09
C TYR A 195 29.72 41.07 -5.92
N HIS A 196 29.39 41.95 -6.86
CA HIS A 196 29.44 43.39 -6.63
C HIS A 196 28.34 43.76 -5.63
N GLN A 197 28.58 43.52 -4.34
CA GLN A 197 28.05 44.40 -3.30
C GLN A 197 29.21 45.23 -2.80
N THR A 198 29.10 46.52 -3.06
CA THR A 198 29.93 47.61 -2.57
C THR A 198 30.57 47.32 -1.22
N GLY A 199 31.90 47.16 -1.23
CA GLY A 199 32.74 47.77 -0.20
C GLY A 199 33.13 46.95 1.03
N TYR A 200 33.13 45.62 1.03
CA TYR A 200 33.85 44.84 2.07
C TYR A 200 34.38 43.49 1.54
N CYS A 201 35.69 43.23 1.68
CA CYS A 201 36.26 41.89 1.53
C CYS A 201 35.89 41.05 2.76
N ILE A 202 34.72 40.43 2.73
CA ILE A 202 34.27 39.51 3.78
C ILE A 202 34.72 38.10 3.39
N LYS A 203 35.52 37.49 4.26
CA LYS A 203 35.80 36.04 4.29
C LYS A 203 34.48 35.30 4.53
N HIS A 204 33.74 34.98 3.48
CA HIS A 204 32.49 34.23 3.59
C HIS A 204 32.59 32.92 2.79
N TRP A 205 32.81 31.84 3.54
CA TRP A 205 32.55 30.48 3.10
C TRP A 205 31.05 30.33 2.85
N LEU A 206 30.61 30.53 1.62
CA LEU A 206 29.27 30.20 1.18
C LEU A 206 29.23 28.75 0.67
N TYR A 207 29.47 27.79 1.58
CA TYR A 207 28.94 26.44 1.43
C TYR A 207 27.42 26.50 1.72
N GLN A 208 26.65 27.18 0.87
CA GLN A 208 25.21 27.04 0.93
C GLN A 208 24.80 25.84 0.10
N ARG A 209 24.68 24.71 0.81
CA ARG A 209 23.87 23.53 0.46
C ARG A 209 24.03 23.09 -0.99
N TYR A 210 24.95 22.16 -1.23
CA TYR A 210 24.80 21.21 -2.34
C TYR A 210 23.47 20.45 -2.13
N ARG A 211 22.35 21.03 -2.58
CA ARG A 211 21.08 20.32 -2.71
C ARG A 211 21.17 19.54 -4.01
N LEU A 212 21.75 18.35 -3.91
CA LEU A 212 21.65 17.39 -4.98
C LEU A 212 20.23 16.81 -4.94
N GLN A 213 19.38 17.25 -5.87
CA GLN A 213 18.20 16.46 -6.22
C GLN A 213 18.69 15.26 -7.00
N VAL A 214 18.68 14.10 -6.37
CA VAL A 214 18.69 12.84 -7.11
C VAL A 214 17.35 12.79 -7.84
N CYS A 215 17.33 13.19 -9.11
CA CYS A 215 16.14 13.07 -9.94
C CYS A 215 15.87 11.59 -10.21
N ASN A 216 14.89 11.09 -9.45
CA ASN A 216 14.04 9.92 -9.66
C ASN A 216 14.65 8.70 -10.36
N CYS A 217 14.72 7.60 -9.60
CA CYS A 217 14.28 6.31 -10.14
C CYS A 217 12.94 6.54 -10.82
N ILE A 218 12.86 6.27 -12.12
CA ILE A 218 11.66 6.45 -12.91
C ILE A 218 10.60 5.46 -12.39
N CYS A 219 9.74 5.91 -11.48
CA CYS A 219 8.39 5.36 -11.37
C CYS A 219 7.60 5.98 -12.50
N LYS A 220 7.63 5.34 -13.67
CA LYS A 220 6.71 5.66 -14.76
C LYS A 220 5.29 5.34 -14.28
N THR A 221 4.38 6.28 -14.50
CA THR A 221 2.92 6.13 -14.48
C THR A 221 2.47 4.93 -15.31
#